data_AF-A0A969I3W6-F1
#
_entry.id   AF-A0A969I3W6-F1
#
_cell.length_a   1.000
_cell.length_b   1.000
_cell.length_c   1.000
_cell.angle_alpha   90.00
_cell.angle_beta   90.00
_cell.angle_gamma   90.00
#
_symmetry.space_group_name_H-M   'P 1'
#
loop_
_entity.id
_entity.type
_entity.pdbx_description
1 polymer ?
#
loop_
_entity_poly.entity_id
_entity_poly.type
_entity_poly.pdbx_seq_one_letter_code
_entity_poly.pdbx_strand_id
1 'polypeptide(L)'
;MIKQHKHELSERQMAILTFIHEYEIIHGFVPSIREIAEAIGTTSTSAVTYQIKLLVRLGYISKVGEVARGMILLAPAYEAIGTEAPRRYQPLDDAS
;
A
#
# COMPACT_ATOMS: atom_id res chain seq x y z
N MET A 1 -7.90 -25.43 -8.61
CA MET A 1 -8.44 -24.05 -8.75
C MET A 1 -7.27 -23.08 -8.83
N ILE A 2 -7.36 -22.14 -9.76
CA ILE A 2 -6.26 -21.37 -10.35
C ILE A 2 -5.66 -20.40 -9.31
N LYS A 3 -4.43 -20.65 -8.84
CA LYS A 3 -3.58 -19.66 -8.17
C LYS A 3 -2.52 -19.22 -9.18
N GLN A 4 -2.79 -18.21 -10.01
CA GLN A 4 -1.77 -17.39 -10.67
C GLN A 4 -2.45 -16.20 -11.38
N HIS A 5 -2.24 -15.01 -10.83
CA HIS A 5 -1.83 -13.82 -11.59
C HIS A 5 -1.06 -12.96 -10.60
N LYS A 6 0.23 -13.26 -10.45
CA LYS A 6 1.20 -12.32 -9.89
C LYS A 6 1.20 -11.14 -10.84
N HIS A 7 0.31 -10.17 -10.63
CA HIS A 7 0.40 -8.89 -11.35
C HIS A 7 1.71 -8.30 -10.90
N GLU A 8 2.74 -8.41 -11.74
CA GLU A 8 4.03 -7.80 -11.45
C GLU A 8 3.79 -6.32 -11.26
N LEU A 9 3.97 -5.87 -10.03
CA LEU A 9 3.90 -4.46 -9.70
C LEU A 9 4.94 -3.75 -10.54
N SER A 10 4.54 -2.66 -11.19
CA SER A 10 5.53 -1.78 -11.82
C SER A 10 6.49 -1.24 -10.76
N GLU A 11 7.70 -0.86 -11.16
CA GLU A 11 8.68 -0.23 -10.26
C GLU A 11 8.08 0.94 -9.49
N ARG A 12 7.22 1.72 -10.14
CA ARG A 12 6.51 2.85 -9.53
C ARG A 12 5.53 2.41 -8.45
N GLN A 13 4.78 1.34 -8.69
CA GLN A 13 3.85 0.81 -7.71
C GLN A 13 4.60 0.20 -6.52
N MET A 14 5.72 -0.48 -6.78
CA MET A 14 6.61 -0.99 -5.74
C MET A 14 7.17 0.16 -4.88
N ALA A 15 7.64 1.23 -5.51
CA ALA A 15 8.13 2.42 -4.82
C ALA A 15 7.05 3.08 -3.95
N ILE A 16 5.80 3.14 -4.43
CA ILE A 16 4.67 3.65 -3.64
C ILE A 16 4.43 2.78 -2.39
N LEU A 17 4.37 1.45 -2.54
CA LEU A 17 4.16 0.54 -1.41
C LEU A 17 5.28 0.63 -0.38
N THR A 18 6.53 0.66 -0.86
CA THR A 18 7.73 0.76 -0.03
C THR A 18 7.72 2.07 0.76
N PHE A 19 7.46 3.20 0.08
CA PHE A 19 7.41 4.50 0.73
C PHE A 19 6.29 4.59 1.78
N ILE A 20 5.09 4.06 1.49
CA ILE A 20 3.99 4.05 2.47
C ILE A 20 4.41 3.27 3.73
N HIS A 21 5.05 2.11 3.55
CA HIS A 21 5.52 1.28 4.66
C HIS A 21 6.58 1.99 5.51
N GLU A 22 7.62 2.52 4.88
CA GLU A 22 8.70 3.25 5.56
C GLU A 22 8.18 4.48 6.29
N TYR A 23 7.30 5.24 5.64
CA TYR A 23 6.70 6.43 6.22
C TYR A 23 5.84 6.07 7.45
N GLU A 24 5.05 4.99 7.39
CA GLU A 24 4.28 4.51 8.55
C GLU A 24 5.18 4.10 9.72
N ILE A 25 6.30 3.42 9.46
CA ILE A 25 7.28 3.04 10.48
C ILE A 25 7.90 4.28 11.15
N ILE A 26 8.27 5.28 10.35
CA ILE A 26 9.00 6.46 10.82
C ILE A 26 8.06 7.44 11.55
N HIS A 27 6.87 7.67 11.01
CA HIS A 27 5.96 8.72 11.47
C HIS A 27 4.78 8.21 12.31
N GLY A 28 4.49 6.90 12.27
CA GLY A 28 3.36 6.29 12.98
C GLY A 28 1.99 6.52 12.33
N PHE A 29 1.96 7.03 11.09
CA PHE A 29 0.74 7.22 10.30
C PHE A 29 1.06 7.15 8.80
N VAL A 30 0.06 6.93 7.95
CA VAL A 30 0.25 6.81 6.50
C VAL A 30 0.42 8.17 5.81
N PRO A 31 1.26 8.26 4.75
CA PRO A 31 1.52 9.51 4.06
C PRO A 31 0.30 10.00 3.27
N SER A 32 0.28 11.30 2.98
CA SER A 32 -0.67 11.92 2.06
C SER A 32 -0.29 11.66 0.60
N ILE A 33 -1.24 11.87 -0.32
CA ILE A 33 -0.98 11.79 -1.78
C ILE A 33 0.14 12.75 -2.22
N ARG A 34 0.28 13.91 -1.57
CA ARG A 34 1.32 14.90 -1.90
C ARG A 34 2.70 14.39 -1.49
N GLU A 35 2.83 13.85 -0.29
CA GLU A 35 4.08 13.25 0.20
C GLU A 35 4.50 12.05 -0.67
N ILE A 36 3.54 11.20 -1.05
CA ILE A 36 3.81 10.10 -1.98
C ILE A 36 4.28 10.63 -3.34
N ALA A 37 3.67 11.72 -3.84
CA ALA A 37 4.05 12.32 -5.11
C ALA A 37 5.51 12.83 -5.07
N GLU A 38 5.85 13.57 -4.03
CA GLU A 38 7.21 14.07 -3.78
C GLU A 38 8.23 12.93 -3.69
N ALA A 39 7.91 11.88 -2.94
CA ALA A 39 8.79 10.72 -2.75
C ALA A 39 9.09 9.96 -4.05
N ILE A 40 8.11 9.84 -4.96
CA ILE A 40 8.31 9.16 -6.25
C ILE A 40 8.72 10.12 -7.39
N GLY A 41 9.11 11.36 -7.07
CA GLY A 41 9.63 12.32 -8.03
C GLY A 41 8.57 12.85 -9.02
N THR A 42 7.30 12.96 -8.59
CA THR A 42 6.23 13.53 -9.41
C THR A 42 5.49 14.66 -8.71
N THR A 43 5.03 15.64 -9.46
CA THR A 43 4.16 16.71 -8.94
C THR A 43 2.67 16.39 -9.12
N SER A 44 2.34 15.34 -9.88
CA SER A 44 0.95 15.02 -10.22
C SER A 44 0.31 14.11 -9.18
N THR A 45 -0.45 14.72 -8.27
CA THR A 45 -1.29 14.01 -7.28
C THR A 45 -2.35 13.13 -7.94
N SER A 46 -2.84 13.50 -9.13
CA SER A 46 -3.77 12.69 -9.92
C SER A 46 -3.12 11.40 -10.43
N ALA A 47 -1.86 11.45 -10.85
CA ALA A 47 -1.12 10.25 -11.25
C ALA A 47 -0.91 9.30 -10.08
N VAL A 48 -0.56 9.82 -8.90
CA VAL A 48 -0.47 9.03 -7.66
C VAL A 48 -1.81 8.42 -7.29
N THR A 49 -2.88 9.22 -7.31
CA THR A 49 -4.24 8.75 -6.99
C THR A 49 -4.68 7.61 -7.91
N TYR A 50 -4.33 7.69 -9.19
CA TYR A 50 -4.58 6.62 -10.16
C TYR A 50 -3.81 5.33 -9.80
N GLN A 51 -2.53 5.43 -9.43
CA GLN A 51 -1.73 4.28 -8.99
C GLN A 51 -2.28 3.65 -7.71
N ILE A 52 -2.69 4.46 -6.73
CA ILE A 52 -3.36 3.98 -5.52
C ILE A 52 -4.65 3.23 -5.88
N LYS A 53 -5.48 3.75 -6.78
CA LYS A 53 -6.70 3.04 -7.23
C LYS A 53 -6.38 1.71 -7.91
N LEU A 54 -5.28 1.61 -8.64
CA LEU A 54 -4.79 0.34 -9.19
C LEU A 54 -4.38 -0.62 -8.07
N LEU A 55 -3.55 -0.18 -7.13
CA LEU A 55 -3.11 -0.99 -5.98
C LEU A 55 -4.27 -1.49 -5.12
N VAL A 56 -5.34 -0.70 -4.99
CA VAL A 56 -6.59 -1.14 -4.34
C VAL A 56 -7.28 -2.25 -5.13
N ARG A 57 -7.44 -2.07 -6.44
CA ARG A 57 -8.05 -3.11 -7.30
C ARG A 57 -7.24 -4.41 -7.33
N LEU A 58 -5.93 -4.29 -7.18
CA LEU A 58 -5.01 -5.42 -7.15
C LEU A 58 -4.90 -6.08 -5.75
N GLY A 59 -5.54 -5.53 -4.71
CA GLY A 59 -5.54 -6.12 -3.37
C GLY A 59 -4.26 -5.86 -2.55
N TYR A 60 -3.46 -4.86 -2.93
CA TYR A 60 -2.28 -4.44 -2.17
C TYR A 60 -2.61 -3.37 -1.13
N ILE A 61 -3.60 -2.51 -1.42
CA ILE A 61 -4.04 -1.43 -0.53
C ILE A 61 -5.54 -1.58 -0.23
N SER A 62 -5.95 -1.31 1.00
CA SER A 62 -7.34 -1.03 1.34
C SER A 62 -7.51 0.45 1.68
N LYS A 63 -8.68 1.02 1.35
CA LYS A 63 -9.05 2.39 1.74
C LYS A 63 -10.09 2.37 2.84
N VAL A 64 -9.81 3.07 3.93
CA VAL A 64 -10.74 3.43 4.99
C VAL A 64 -11.28 4.84 4.67
N GLY A 65 -12.37 4.90 3.91
CA GLY A 65 -13.05 6.14 3.54
C GLY A 65 -12.47 6.88 2.32
N GLU A 66 -12.91 8.12 2.12
CA GLU A 66 -12.58 8.96 0.94
C GLU A 66 -11.18 9.61 1.01
N VAL A 67 -10.57 9.68 2.20
CA VAL A 67 -9.32 10.41 2.44
C VAL A 67 -8.07 9.53 2.34
N ALA A 68 -7.00 10.09 1.80
CA ALA A 68 -5.70 9.42 1.62
C ALA A 68 -5.09 8.89 2.93
N ARG A 69 -5.32 9.57 4.06
CA ARG A 69 -4.86 9.12 5.38
C ARG A 69 -5.64 7.91 5.95
N GLY A 70 -6.60 7.38 5.21
CA GLY A 70 -7.28 6.14 5.53
C GLY A 70 -6.73 4.91 4.80
N MET A 71 -5.60 5.00 4.10
CA MET A 71 -5.06 3.84 3.38
C MET A 71 -4.37 2.86 4.33
N ILE A 72 -4.51 1.57 4.07
CA ILE A 72 -3.88 0.48 4.82
C ILE A 72 -3.20 -0.46 3.83
N LEU A 73 -1.96 -0.85 4.12
CA LEU A 73 -1.28 -1.91 3.37
C LEU A 73 -1.82 -3.29 3.76
N LEU A 74 -2.12 -4.12 2.77
CA LEU A 74 -2.62 -5.49 2.97
C LEU A 74 -1.46 -6.49 2.95
N ALA A 75 -1.70 -7.72 3.42
CA ALA A 75 -0.69 -8.79 3.41
C ALA A 75 0.07 -8.94 2.08
N PRO A 76 -0.59 -8.90 0.89
CA PRO A 76 0.12 -8.96 -0.39
C PRO A 76 1.09 -7.80 -0.63
N ALA A 77 0.87 -6.61 -0.06
CA ALA A 77 1.79 -5.48 -0.18
C ALA A 77 3.07 -5.72 0.60
N TYR A 78 2.95 -6.25 1.81
CA TYR A 78 4.11 -6.61 2.63
C TYR A 78 4.93 -7.72 1.95
N GLU A 79 4.27 -8.77 1.46
CA GLU A 79 4.92 -9.82 0.66
C GLU A 79 5.63 -9.25 -0.57
N ALA A 80 5.01 -8.29 -1.26
CA ALA A 80 5.58 -7.69 -2.46
C ALA A 80 6.84 -6.85 -2.20
N ILE A 81 6.87 -6.10 -1.09
CA ILE A 81 8.04 -5.30 -0.70
C ILE A 81 9.06 -6.09 0.13
N GLY A 82 8.83 -7.40 0.34
CA GLY A 82 9.76 -8.29 1.03
C GLY A 82 9.83 -8.07 2.54
N THR A 83 8.75 -7.62 3.16
CA THR A 83 8.65 -7.40 4.62
C THR A 83 7.48 -8.19 5.21
N GLU A 84 7.45 -8.33 6.54
CA GLU A 84 6.34 -8.98 7.23
C GLU A 84 5.22 -7.99 7.57
N ALA A 85 3.97 -8.42 7.38
CA ALA A 85 2.82 -7.63 7.81
C ALA A 85 2.84 -7.44 9.34
N PRO A 86 2.49 -6.26 9.88
CA PRO A 86 2.38 -6.07 11.32
C PRO A 86 1.40 -7.08 11.89
N ARG A 87 1.76 -7.75 13.01
CA ARG A 87 0.88 -8.72 13.70
C ARG A 87 -0.52 -8.18 14.00
N ARG A 88 -0.65 -6.85 14.12
CA ARG A 88 -1.92 -6.16 14.37
C ARG A 88 -2.96 -6.28 13.25
N TYR A 89 -2.55 -6.68 12.04
CA TYR A 89 -3.43 -6.87 10.88
C TYR A 89 -3.65 -8.35 10.51
N GLN A 90 -3.15 -9.29 11.30
CA GLN A 90 -3.60 -10.67 11.19
C GLN A 90 -5.08 -10.71 11.56
N PRO A 91 -5.93 -11.41 10.79
CA PRO A 91 -7.26 -11.78 11.26
C PRO A 91 -7.10 -12.34 12.67
N LEU A 92 -7.96 -11.93 13.59
CA LEU A 92 -8.03 -12.49 14.93
C LEU A 92 -8.41 -13.98 14.81
N ASP A 93 -7.43 -14.82 14.50
CA ASP A 93 -7.55 -16.28 14.51
C ASP A 93 -7.46 -16.83 15.95
N ASP A 94 -7.41 -15.94 16.96
CA ASP A 94 -7.41 -16.25 18.40
C ASP A 94 -8.82 -16.37 19.00
N ALA A 95 -9.81 -16.79 18.20
CA ALA A 95 -11.07 -17.32 18.73
C ALA A 95 -11.02 -18.84 18.71
N SER A 96 -10.09 -19.42 19.49
CA SER A 96 -10.15 -20.80 19.96
C SER A 96 -10.64 -20.84 21.41
#